data_AF-A0A6V7IX59-F1
#
_entry.id   AF-A0A6V7IX59-F1
#
_cell.length_a   1.000
_cell.length_b   1.000
_cell.length_c   1.000
_cell.angle_alpha   90.00
_cell.angle_beta   90.00
_cell.angle_gamma   90.00
#
_symmetry.space_group_name_H-M   'P 1'
#
loop_
_entity.id
_entity.type
_entity.pdbx_description
1 polymer ?
#
loop_
_entity_poly.entity_id
_entity_poly.type
_entity_poly.pdbx_seq_one_letter_code
_entity_poly.pdbx_strand_id
1 'polypeptide(L)' 'DTFVRATTWVKELQRQASPSIVIALAGNKADLANKRMVDYDEAQAYADENGLLFMETSAKTAMNVNDIFLAI' A
#
# COMPACT_ATOMS: atom_id res chain seq x y z
N ASP A 1 12.14 6.44 2.80
CA ASP A 1 12.32 6.59 1.34
C ASP A 1 11.26 5.94 0.48
N THR A 2 11.03 4.63 0.57
CA THR A 2 10.09 3.92 -0.32
C THR A 2 8.63 4.35 -0.11
N PHE A 3 8.21 4.54 1.14
CA PHE A 3 6.86 5.02 1.46
C PHE A 3 6.62 6.44 0.95
N VAL A 4 7.54 7.37 1.22
CA VAL A 4 7.47 8.74 0.68
C VAL A 4 7.35 8.72 -0.85
N ARG A 5 8.15 7.90 -1.53
CA ARG A 5 8.03 7.74 -2.99
C ARG A 5 6.65 7.24 -3.36
N ALA A 6 6.12 6.19 -2.69
CA ALA A 6 4.78 5.66 -2.94
C ALA A 6 3.70 6.75 -2.89
N THR A 7 3.79 7.69 -1.95
CA THR A 7 2.84 8.82 -1.89
C THR A 7 2.88 9.71 -3.14
N THR A 8 4.06 9.90 -3.74
CA THR A 8 4.21 10.61 -5.02
C THR A 8 3.59 9.81 -6.17
N TRP A 9 3.75 8.48 -6.19
CA TRP A 9 3.14 7.63 -7.21
C TRP A 9 1.61 7.66 -7.16
N VAL A 10 1.02 7.64 -5.95
CA VAL A 10 -0.43 7.77 -5.75
C VAL A 10 -0.96 9.07 -6.35
N LYS A 11 -0.29 10.21 -6.07
CA LYS A 11 -0.68 11.51 -6.63
C LYS A 11 -0.62 11.53 -8.16
N GLU A 12 0.39 10.89 -8.75
CA GLU A 12 0.49 10.80 -10.21
C GLU A 12 -0.62 9.94 -10.81
N LEU A 13 -0.94 8.80 -10.19
CA LEU A 13 -2.04 7.94 -10.61
C LEU A 13 -3.38 8.68 -10.51
N GLN A 14 -3.65 9.38 -9.41
CA GLN A 14 -4.87 10.17 -9.25
C GLN A 14 -5.00 11.29 -10.31
N ARG A 15 -3.88 11.82 -10.82
CA ARG A 15 -3.87 12.87 -11.84
C ARG A 15 -4.08 12.33 -13.27
N GLN A 16 -3.50 11.17 -13.58
CA GLN A 16 -3.47 10.64 -14.95
C GLN A 16 -4.50 9.55 -15.24
N ALA A 17 -4.97 8.84 -14.21
CA ALA A 17 -5.83 7.67 -14.40
C ALA A 17 -7.31 8.04 -14.55
N SER A 18 -8.09 7.05 -14.98
CA SER A 18 -9.55 7.14 -15.00
C SER A 18 -10.09 7.47 -13.60
N PRO A 19 -11.16 8.28 -13.46
CA PRO A 19 -11.84 8.49 -12.19
C PRO A 19 -12.34 7.22 -11.51
N SER A 20 -12.47 6.11 -12.27
CA SER A 20 -12.92 4.81 -11.79
C SER A 20 -11.77 3.86 -11.41
N ILE A 21 -10.53 4.31 -11.36
CA ILE A 21 -9.41 3.44 -10.96
C ILE A 21 -9.49 3.09 -9.48
N VAL A 22 -9.25 1.83 -9.14
CA VAL A 22 -9.02 1.38 -7.77
C VAL A 22 -7.51 1.36 -7.53
N ILE A 23 -7.04 2.01 -6.47
CA ILE A 23 -5.62 2.06 -6.11
C ILE A 23 -5.43 1.31 -4.80
N ALA A 24 -4.53 0.33 -4.80
CA ALA A 24 -4.13 -0.41 -3.61
C ALA A 24 -2.66 -0.12 -3.23
N LEU A 25 -2.42 0.21 -1.97
CA LEU A 25 -1.11 0.39 -1.37
C LEU A 25 -0.70 -0.91 -0.65
N ALA A 26 0.37 -1.54 -1.13
CA ALA A 26 0.92 -2.76 -0.53
C ALA A 26 2.14 -2.45 0.35
N GLY A 27 2.00 -2.61 1.67
CA GLY A 27 3.11 -2.57 2.62
C GLY A 27 3.92 -3.86 2.59
N ASN A 28 4.78 -4.06 1.58
CA ASN A 28 5.50 -5.32 1.40
C ASN A 28 6.66 -5.52 2.40
N LYS A 29 7.06 -6.78 2.60
CA LYS A 29 8.09 -7.28 3.55
C LYS A 29 7.65 -7.27 5.01
N ALA A 30 6.37 -7.52 5.27
CA ALA A 30 5.84 -7.66 6.64
C ALA A 30 6.57 -8.74 7.49
N ASP A 31 7.24 -9.71 6.85
CA ASP A 31 8.09 -10.70 7.51
C ASP A 31 9.32 -10.12 8.21
N LEU A 32 9.71 -8.88 7.90
CA LEU A 32 10.84 -8.18 8.51
C LEU A 32 10.41 -7.21 9.63
N ALA A 33 9.51 -7.65 10.51
CA ALA A 33 8.96 -6.82 11.60
C ALA A 33 10.05 -6.12 12.46
N ASN A 34 11.17 -6.78 12.73
CA ASN A 34 12.29 -6.23 13.50
C ASN A 34 13.07 -5.12 12.77
N LYS A 35 12.78 -4.88 11.49
CA LYS A 35 13.37 -3.81 10.65
C LYS A 35 12.29 -2.86 10.13
N ARG A 36 11.15 -2.79 10.82
CA ARG A 36 10.06 -1.88 10.49
C ARG A 36 10.55 -0.43 10.54
N MET A 37 10.26 0.31 9.47
CA MET A 37 10.60 1.73 9.31
C MET A 37 9.37 2.61 9.11
N VAL A 38 8.21 1.99 8.89
CA VAL A 38 6.91 2.66 8.69
C VAL A 38 5.92 1.91 9.54
N ASP A 39 5.21 2.65 10.38
CA ASP A 39 4.20 2.06 11.25
C ASP A 39 2.94 1.72 10.46
N TYR A 40 2.26 0.68 10.90
CA TYR A 40 1.01 0.26 10.27
C TYR A 40 -0.01 1.38 10.27
N ASP A 41 -0.18 2.05 11.42
CA ASP A 41 -1.16 3.13 11.59
C ASP A 41 -0.83 4.34 10.70
N GLU A 42 0.44 4.66 10.49
CA GLU A 42 0.88 5.73 9.57
C GLU A 42 0.47 5.42 8.13
N ALA A 43 0.74 4.19 7.67
CA ALA A 43 0.41 3.78 6.31
C ALA A 43 -1.10 3.60 6.09
N GLN A 44 -1.82 3.09 7.10
CA GLN A 44 -3.27 2.95 7.08
C GLN A 44 -3.97 4.31 7.05
N ALA A 45 -3.56 5.26 7.91
CA ALA A 45 -4.12 6.61 7.90
C ALA A 45 -3.91 7.30 6.54
N TYR A 46 -2.72 7.17 5.96
CA TYR A 46 -2.45 7.69 4.62
C TYR A 46 -3.36 7.07 3.55
N ALA A 47 -3.60 5.75 3.62
CA ALA A 47 -4.49 5.07 2.68
C ALA A 47 -5.94 5.53 2.82
N ASP A 48 -6.45 5.62 4.04
CA ASP A 48 -7.81 6.07 4.32
C ASP A 48 -8.04 7.52 3.85
N GLU A 49 -7.09 8.42 4.11
CA GLU A 49 -7.13 9.82 3.67
C GLU A 49 -7.15 9.96 2.14
N ASN A 50 -6.52 9.02 1.43
CA ASN A 50 -6.39 9.06 -0.03
C ASN A 50 -7.36 8.11 -0.76
N GLY A 51 -8.25 7.44 -0.03
CA GLY A 51 -9.22 6.48 -0.58
C GLY A 51 -8.56 5.26 -1.24
N LEU A 52 -7.46 4.79 -0.66
CA LEU A 52 -6.70 3.64 -1.17
C LEU A 52 -7.06 2.38 -0.37
N LEU A 53 -7.05 1.22 -1.02
CA LEU A 53 -7.01 -0.05 -0.30
C LEU A 53 -5.61 -0.24 0.30
N PHE A 54 -5.47 -0.62 1.56
CA PHE A 54 -4.16 -0.89 2.17
C PHE A 54 -4.08 -2.28 2.77
N MET A 55 -2.94 -2.92 2.56
CA MET A 55 -2.65 -4.21 3.15
C MET A 55 -1.13 -4.38 3.33
N GLU A 56 -0.71 -4.85 4.50
CA GLU A 56 0.65 -5.34 4.68
C GLU A 56 0.78 -6.71 4.04
N THR A 57 1.82 -6.89 3.25
CA THR A 57 2.05 -8.11 2.47
C THR A 57 3.46 -8.63 2.68
N SER A 58 3.67 -9.91 2.44
CA SER A 58 5.01 -10.47 2.33
C SER A 58 5.05 -11.41 1.13
N ALA A 59 5.69 -10.93 0.06
CA ALA A 59 5.96 -11.76 -1.11
C ALA A 59 6.80 -13.01 -0.78
N LYS A 60 7.57 -12.98 0.32
CA LYS A 60 8.38 -14.12 0.77
C LYS A 60 7.56 -15.22 1.43
N THR A 61 6.56 -14.85 2.23
CA THR A 61 5.73 -15.79 3.00
C THR A 61 4.36 -16.04 2.37
N ALA A 62 4.07 -15.36 1.25
CA ALA A 62 2.76 -15.29 0.60
C ALA A 62 1.65 -14.66 1.47
N MET A 63 1.99 -14.08 2.63
CA MET A 63 1.04 -13.36 3.49
C MET A 63 0.37 -12.23 2.70
N ASN A 64 -0.97 -12.26 2.67
CA ASN A 64 -1.82 -11.20 2.12
C ASN A 64 -1.59 -10.89 0.63
N VAL A 65 -0.79 -11.70 -0.08
CA VAL A 65 -0.49 -11.47 -1.49
C VAL A 65 -1.73 -11.74 -2.33
N ASN A 66 -2.45 -12.83 -2.10
CA ASN A 66 -3.68 -13.10 -2.85
C ASN A 66 -4.80 -12.15 -2.44
N ASP A 67 -4.90 -11.86 -1.15
CA ASP A 67 -5.99 -11.06 -0.58
C ASP A 67 -6.00 -9.65 -1.15
N ILE A 68 -4.83 -9.01 -1.33
CA ILE A 68 -4.77 -7.66 -1.92
C ILE A 68 -5.23 -7.63 -3.39
N PHE A 69 -5.01 -8.70 -4.16
CA PHE A 69 -5.50 -8.81 -5.54
C PHE A 69 -6.97 -9.22 -5.64
N LEU A 70 -7.55 -9.80 -4.59
CA LEU A 70 -8.95 -10.19 -4.54
C LEU A 70 -9.84 -9.13 -3.88
N ALA A 71 -9.25 -8.12 -3.24
CA ALA A 71 -9.95 -7.01 -2.59
C ALA A 71 -10.41 -5.90 -3.56
N ILE A 72 -10.09 -6.01 -4.86
CA ILE A 72 -10.42 -5.03 -5.91
C ILE A 72 -11.75 -5.30 -6.60
#